data_AF-A0A7Y3NUP6-F1
#
_entry.id   AF-A0A7Y3NUP6-F1
#
_cell.length_a   1.000
_cell.length_b   1.000
_cell.length_c   1.000
_cell.angle_alpha   90.00
_cell.angle_beta   90.00
_cell.angle_gamma   90.00
#
_symmetry.space_group_name_H-M   'P 1'
#
loop_
_entity.id
_entity.type
_entity.pdbx_description
1 polymer ?
#
loop_
_entity_poly.entity_id
_entity_poly.type
_entity_poly.pdbx_seq_one_letter_code
_entity_poly.pdbx_strand_id
1 'polypeptide(L)' 'MLKVKARGNETVEQMLRRFKKLCEKEGLIKDMKRIAYYEKPSERNRRQLRKAQKREQRTLFENNTPPPVNTGT' A
#
# COMPACT_ATOMS: atom_id res chain seq x y z
N MET A 1 4.49 1.73 -14.78
CA MET A 1 3.99 3.07 -15.17
C MET A 1 2.52 3.16 -14.81
N LEU A 2 2.15 4.08 -13.93
CA LEU A 2 0.75 4.31 -13.55
C LEU A 2 -0.04 4.84 -14.75
N LYS A 3 -1.14 4.18 -15.11
CA LYS A 3 -2.04 4.61 -16.19
C LYS A 3 -3.48 4.57 -15.70
N VAL A 4 -4.19 5.68 -15.85
CA VAL A 4 -5.63 5.78 -15.57
C VAL A 4 -6.32 6.09 -16.88
N LYS A 5 -7.25 5.21 -17.29
CA LYS A 5 -8.10 5.44 -18.45
C LYS A 5 -9.41 6.07 -17.98
N ALA A 6 -9.87 7.08 -18.70
CA ALA A 6 -11.21 7.63 -18.51
C ALA A 6 -12.25 6.56 -18.88
N ARG A 7 -13.28 6.39 -18.05
CA ARG A 7 -14.50 5.67 -18.45
C ARG A 7 -15.54 6.71 -18.86
N GLY A 8 -16.41 6.37 -19.81
CA GLY A 8 -17.33 7.32 -20.46
C GLY A 8 -18.29 8.04 -19.52
N ASN A 9 -18.50 7.53 -18.29
CA ASN A 9 -19.49 8.06 -17.35
C ASN A 9 -18.85 8.74 -16.14
N GLU A 10 -17.56 9.08 -16.19
CA GLU A 10 -16.83 9.59 -15.03
C GLU A 10 -16.48 11.07 -15.18
N THR A 11 -16.64 11.83 -14.11
CA THR A 11 -16.18 13.22 -14.07
C THR A 11 -14.66 13.29 -13.89
N VAL A 12 -14.05 14.40 -14.30
CA VAL A 12 -12.61 14.65 -14.15
C VAL A 12 -12.16 14.50 -12.69
N GLU A 13 -13.00 14.93 -11.75
CA GLU A 13 -12.71 14.84 -10.32
C GLU A 13 -12.69 13.39 -9.81
N GLN A 14 -13.60 12.54 -10.29
CA GLN A 14 -13.59 11.10 -9.98
C GLN A 14 -12.35 10.41 -10.55
N MET A 15 -11.89 10.83 -11.73
CA MET A 15 -10.64 10.35 -12.32
C MET A 15 -9.42 10.72 -11.45
N LEU A 16 -9.33 11.96 -10.99
CA LEU A 16 -8.25 12.42 -10.10
C LEU A 16 -8.23 11.67 -8.78
N ARG A 17 -9.40 11.42 -8.18
CA ARG A 17 -9.51 10.63 -6.93
C ARG A 17 -8.99 9.21 -7.10
N ARG A 18 -9.31 8.54 -8.22
CA ARG A 18 -8.78 7.20 -8.53
C ARG A 18 -7.28 7.22 -8.80
N PHE A 19 -6.79 8.22 -9.52
CA PHE A 19 -5.36 8.40 -9.75
C PHE A 19 -4.62 8.56 -8.42
N LYS A 20 -5.10 9.41 -7.51
CA LYS A 20 -4.54 9.57 -6.16
C LYS A 20 -4.52 8.24 -5.39
N LYS A 21 -5.64 7.50 -5.38
CA LYS A 21 -5.71 6.17 -4.75
C LYS A 21 -4.72 5.17 -5.36
N LEU A 22 -4.49 5.20 -6.67
CA LEU A 22 -3.51 4.34 -7.33
C LEU A 22 -2.07 4.72 -6.96
N CYS A 23 -1.75 6.02 -6.89
CA CYS A 23 -0.46 6.50 -6.41
C CYS A 23 -0.18 6.10 -4.95
N GLU A 24 -1.21 6.13 -4.10
CA GLU A 24 -1.14 5.67 -2.71
C GLU A 24 -0.98 4.16 -2.61
N LYS A 25 -1.74 3.39 -3.41
CA LYS A 25 -1.69 1.92 -3.46
C LYS A 25 -0.32 1.41 -3.91
N GLU A 26 0.23 1.99 -4.98
CA GLU A 26 1.58 1.67 -5.45
C GLU A 26 2.67 2.18 -4.50
N GLY A 27 2.33 3.02 -3.52
CA GLY A 27 3.28 3.57 -2.57
C GLY A 27 4.30 4.51 -3.20
N LEU A 28 4.01 5.09 -4.38
CA LEU A 28 4.93 5.91 -5.16
C LEU A 28 5.54 7.05 -4.33
N ILE A 29 4.71 7.73 -3.54
CA ILE A 29 5.15 8.83 -2.66
C ILE A 29 6.13 8.34 -1.58
N LYS A 30 5.88 7.14 -1.03
CA LYS A 30 6.73 6.51 -0.02
C LYS A 30 8.05 6.02 -0.60
N ASP A 31 8.06 5.68 -1.88
CA ASP A 31 9.25 5.27 -2.62
C ASP A 31 10.10 6.48 -2.98
N MET A 32 9.47 7.57 -3.44
CA MET A 32 10.14 8.84 -3.70
C MET A 32 10.83 9.39 -2.45
N LYS A 33 10.13 9.40 -1.30
CA LYS A 33 10.73 9.79 -0.01
C LYS A 33 11.90 8.91 0.42
N ARG A 34 11.92 7.64 -0.02
CA ARG A 34 12.97 6.68 0.34
C ARG A 34 14.27 6.93 -0.40
N ILE A 35 14.17 7.34 -1.66
CA ILE A 35 15.32 7.60 -2.53
C ILE A 35 15.81 9.04 -2.45
N ALA A 36 15.05 9.94 -1.82
CA ALA A 36 15.38 11.36 -1.69
C ALA A 36 16.68 11.62 -0.91
N TYR A 37 17.17 10.65 -0.14
CA TYR A 37 18.43 10.74 0.59
C TYR A 37 19.21 9.44 0.49
N TYR A 38 20.54 9.54 0.59
CA TYR A 38 21.38 8.35 0.64
C TYR A 38 21.11 7.56 1.91
N GLU A 39 20.72 6.31 1.73
CA GLU A 39 20.62 5.34 2.81
C GLU A 39 21.79 4.36 2.70
N LYS A 40 22.57 4.24 3.78
CA LYS A 40 23.65 3.25 3.86
C LYS A 40 23.11 1.83 3.59
N PRO A 41 23.82 0.97 2.85
CA PRO A 41 23.35 -0.39 2.51
C PRO A 41 22.89 -1.22 3.72
N SER A 42 23.58 -1.11 4.86
CA SER A 42 23.19 -1.79 6.10
C SER A 42 21.82 -1.34 6.64
N GLU A 43 21.55 -0.03 6.62
CA GLU A 43 20.24 0.52 7.01
C GLU A 43 19.13 0.04 6.08
N ARG A 44 19.42 0.02 4.77
CA ARG A 44 18.50 -0.48 3.75
C ARG A 44 18.14 -1.95 3.98
N ASN A 45 19.13 -2.78 4.30
CA ASN A 45 18.92 -4.20 4.60
C ASN A 45 18.13 -4.39 5.89
N ARG A 46 18.48 -3.68 6.98
CA ARG A 46 17.76 -3.74 8.26
C ARG A 46 16.31 -3.28 8.12
N ARG A 47 16.03 -2.29 7.26
CA ARG A 47 14.68 -1.82 6.97
C ARG A 47 13.87 -2.85 6.17
N GLN A 48 14.48 -3.50 5.19
CA GLN A 48 13.83 -4.55 4.40
C GLN A 48 13.42 -5.74 5.27
N LEU A 49 14.32 -6.22 6.13
CA LEU A 49 14.03 -7.32 7.06
C LEU A 49 12.85 -6.98 7.99
N ARG A 50 12.87 -5.78 8.61
CA ARG A 50 11.76 -5.31 9.46
C ARG A 50 10.43 -5.22 8.72
N LYS A 51 10.44 -4.79 7.45
CA LYS A 51 9.23 -4.76 6.61
C LYS A 51 8.70 -6.15 6.30
N ALA A 52 9.59 -7.11 6.01
CA ALA A 52 9.21 -8.50 5.74
C ALA A 52 8.56 -9.13 6.98
N GLN A 53 9.22 -9.02 8.14
CA GLN A 53 8.69 -9.52 9.43
C GLN A 53 7.32 -8.90 9.76
N LYS A 54 7.15 -7.59 9.54
CA LYS A 54 5.86 -6.91 9.76
C LYS A 54 4.77 -7.39 8.80
N ARG A 55 5.13 -7.73 7.56
CA ARG A 55 4.20 -8.29 6.57
C ARG A 55 3.77 -9.70 6.99
N GLU A 56 4.72 -10.54 7.39
CA GLU A 56 4.46 -11.90 7.88
C GLU A 56 3.55 -11.90 9.11
N GLN A 57 3.83 -11.06 10.12
CA GLN A 57 2.95 -10.94 11.28
C GLN A 57 1.53 -10.52 10.90
N ARG A 58 1.36 -9.61 9.94
CA ARG A 58 0.02 -9.23 9.46
C ARG A 58 -0.69 -10.39 8.78
N THR A 59 -0.01 -11.13 7.91
CA THR A 59 -0.61 -12.28 7.23
C THR A 59 -0.96 -13.40 8.20
N LEU A 60 -0.12 -13.65 9.21
CA LEU A 60 -0.38 -14.65 10.24
C LEU A 60 -1.59 -14.28 11.10
N PHE A 61 -1.70 -13.00 11.49
CA PHE A 61 -2.86 -12.51 12.22
C PHE A 61 -4.15 -12.64 11.40
N GLU A 62 -4.11 -12.25 10.12
CA GLU A 62 -5.27 -12.34 9.21
C GLU A 62 -5.73 -13.79 8.99
N ASN A 63 -4.80 -14.75 8.91
CA ASN A 63 -5.13 -16.18 8.76
C ASN A 63 -5.63 -16.85 10.06
N ASN A 64 -5.28 -16.33 11.23
CA ASN A 64 -5.67 -16.91 12.53
C ASN A 64 -6.87 -16.19 13.17
N THR A 65 -7.41 -15.14 12.56
CA THR A 65 -8.59 -14.46 13.09
C THR A 65 -9.84 -15.23 12.64
N PRO A 66 -10.63 -15.83 13.55
CA PRO A 66 -11.90 -16.43 13.17
C PRO A 66 -12.81 -15.33 12.56
N PRO A 67 -13.60 -15.63 11.51
CA PRO A 67 -14.52 -14.66 10.95
C PRO A 67 -15.40 -14.11 12.08
N PRO A 68 -15.72 -12.80 12.09
CA PRO A 68 -16.58 -12.23 13.11
C PRO A 68 -17.89 -13.03 13.12
N VAL A 69 -18.15 -13.71 14.24
CA VAL A 69 -19.41 -14.41 14.46
C VAL A 69 -20.49 -13.35 14.40
N ASN A 70 -21.34 -13.43 13.38
CA ASN A 70 -22.49 -12.55 13.23
C ASN A 70 -23.51 -12.95 14.30
N THR A 71 -23.37 -12.40 15.50
CA THR A 71 -24.40 -12.48 16.54
C THR A 71 -25.50 -11.51 16.12
N GLY A 72 -26.37 -12.00 15.24
CA GLY A 72 -27.62 -11.32 14.92
C GLY A 72 -28.50 -11.27 16.16
N THR A 73 -28.73 -10.06 16.64
CA THR A 73 -29.93 -9.67 17.38
C THR A 73 -30.64 -8.62 16.54
#